data_AF-A0A1C4X850-F1
#
_entry.id   AF-A0A1C4X850-F1
#
_cell.length_a   1.000
_cell.length_b   1.000
_cell.length_c   1.000
_cell.angle_alpha   90.00
_cell.angle_beta   90.00
_cell.angle_gamma   90.00
#
_symmetry.space_group_name_H-M   'P 1'
#
loop_
_entity.id
_entity.type
_entity.pdbx_description
1 polymer ?
#
loop_
_entity_poly.entity_id
_entity_poly.type
_entity_poly.pdbx_seq_one_letter_code
_entity_poly.pdbx_strand_id
1 'polypeptide(L)'
;MSSAVRAVPDPGLVVAARQGDRRALDEVVAASLPLVYNIVGRALRGHADVDDVVQETLVRVIRHLPTLNDPTAYRSWLVAISIRQVRDWEQRRRAAHNRDAGLDAVDNVPDPASDFAGLTILRLGLTDQRREVAEATRWLDPDDQELLSLWWLEETGELTRTEVAEAASLSPGHAAVRIHRIKEQIQGARGVVRALHARPGCPDLHTLTAEWDGRPSPLWRKRLARHVRDCAFCGRLGAAFLPIDRLLAGMSLLPLPPGLSAHIPHPAVPPAAPPAVGPPSTAVDLAVHTRRGLMLSLAATVVAAAVITAVVVLRPADPGAAPQAAPSWAGAPPAAPTVVASPTRAPSPSVRPSLPKAPVVPAVSSARKGVGVWNFAGVSQALANSKAGWYYTWGTQHPGVSTPRGATFVPMIRSAENVNAADLARARAAGPYLLGFNEPDLPEQANMTVDQALDLWPQLMATGNKLSSPAVAWGGADPEGWLDRFMAGAEARGHRVDFIALHWYGADFTTAAAVNQLRQYLQAVYQRYKKPIWLTEFALIRYDGGRQIFPGQEQQAAFLTAATTMLGQLPYVQRYAWFGLSASDKDKSGLFSDGTSATAIGRAFQAAR
;
A
#
# COMPACT_ATOMS: atom_id res chain seq x y z
N MET A 1 -7.68 5.98 24.52
CA MET A 1 -6.50 6.44 25.29
C MET A 1 -5.70 7.40 24.40
N SER A 2 -4.76 8.16 24.95
CA SER A 2 -4.37 9.47 24.36
C SER A 2 -3.88 9.43 22.90
N SER A 3 -4.24 10.47 22.15
CA SER A 3 -3.71 10.72 20.80
C SER A 3 -2.30 11.28 20.91
N ALA A 4 -1.30 10.46 20.59
CA ALA A 4 0.10 10.87 20.62
C ALA A 4 0.46 11.62 19.33
N VAL A 5 0.36 12.95 19.36
CA VAL A 5 0.89 13.83 18.31
C VAL A 5 2.38 13.55 18.13
N ARG A 6 2.76 13.05 16.95
CA ARG A 6 4.13 12.82 16.49
C ARG A 6 4.24 13.37 15.06
N ALA A 7 5.09 14.33 14.74
CA ALA A 7 6.14 14.96 15.55
C ALA A 7 6.17 16.48 15.40
N VAL A 8 6.43 17.15 16.53
CA VAL A 8 6.91 18.53 16.65
C VAL A 8 8.17 18.43 17.52
N PRO A 9 9.28 19.15 17.22
CA PRO A 9 10.37 19.25 18.16
C PRO A 9 9.87 19.88 19.47
N ASP A 10 10.29 19.35 20.62
CA ASP A 10 9.97 19.93 21.93
C ASP A 10 10.43 21.40 21.97
N PRO A 11 9.61 22.38 22.39
CA PRO A 11 10.06 23.76 22.61
C PRO A 11 11.35 23.88 23.43
N GLY A 12 11.61 22.97 24.38
CA GLY A 12 12.87 22.90 25.11
C GLY A 12 14.07 22.50 24.24
N LEU A 13 13.88 21.57 23.30
CA LEU A 13 14.87 21.18 22.28
C LEU A 13 15.12 22.34 21.30
N VAL A 14 14.07 23.06 20.89
CA VAL A 14 14.19 24.28 20.08
C VAL A 14 14.99 25.37 20.81
N VAL A 15 14.79 25.55 22.12
CA VAL A 15 15.59 26.48 22.94
C VAL A 15 17.07 26.06 23.00
N ALA A 16 17.36 24.77 23.23
CA ALA A 16 18.74 24.28 23.26
C ALA A 16 19.44 24.45 21.90
N ALA A 17 18.74 24.15 20.79
CA ALA A 17 19.24 24.36 19.44
C ALA A 17 19.52 25.86 19.15
N ARG A 18 18.64 26.77 19.60
CA ARG A 18 18.85 28.23 19.52
C ARG A 18 20.05 28.72 20.33
N GLN A 19 20.38 28.04 21.42
CA GLN A 19 21.54 28.33 22.28
C GLN A 19 22.85 27.72 21.75
N GLY A 20 22.80 27.00 20.62
CA GLY A 20 23.98 26.43 19.97
C GLY A 20 24.32 24.99 20.36
N ASP A 21 23.43 24.28 21.06
CA ASP A 21 23.59 22.83 21.24
C ASP A 21 23.41 22.13 19.88
N ARG A 22 24.50 21.52 19.42
CA ARG A 22 24.56 20.84 18.12
C ARG A 22 23.68 19.59 18.06
N ARG A 23 23.54 18.84 19.16
CA ARG A 23 22.65 17.66 19.19
C ARG A 23 21.20 18.10 19.11
N ALA A 24 20.83 19.12 19.89
CA ALA A 24 19.49 19.67 19.82
C ALA A 24 19.17 20.24 18.42
N LEU A 25 20.14 20.88 17.75
CA LEU A 25 20.00 21.34 16.37
C LEU A 25 19.81 20.17 15.39
N ASP A 26 20.66 19.13 15.46
CA ASP A 26 20.57 17.95 14.61
C ASP A 26 19.22 17.24 14.79
N GLU A 27 18.73 17.10 16.03
CA GLU A 27 17.43 16.50 16.35
C GLU A 27 16.24 17.38 15.89
N VAL A 28 16.31 18.70 16.05
CA VAL A 28 15.30 19.66 15.53
C VAL A 28 15.20 19.58 14.01
N VAL A 29 16.34 19.52 13.30
CA VAL A 29 16.39 19.39 11.84
C VAL A 29 15.85 18.02 11.40
N ALA A 30 16.26 16.94 12.06
CA ALA A 30 15.78 15.58 11.79
C ALA A 30 14.25 15.44 11.97
N ALA A 31 13.69 16.02 13.03
CA ALA A 31 12.25 16.04 13.28
C ALA A 31 11.46 16.93 12.30
N SER A 32 12.11 17.93 11.69
CA SER A 32 11.50 18.85 10.72
C SER A 32 11.45 18.30 9.30
N LEU A 33 12.47 17.51 8.93
CA LEU A 33 12.67 16.95 7.59
C LEU A 33 11.42 16.24 7.00
N PRO A 34 10.66 15.38 7.74
CA PRO A 34 9.43 14.77 7.22
C PRO A 34 8.37 15.79 6.80
N LEU A 35 8.15 16.86 7.59
CA LEU A 35 7.14 17.88 7.30
C LEU A 35 7.56 18.75 6.11
N VAL A 36 8.83 19.18 6.05
CA VAL A 36 9.38 19.96 4.93
C VAL A 36 9.27 19.17 3.63
N TYR A 37 9.69 17.91 3.61
CA TYR A 37 9.58 17.04 2.43
C TYR A 37 8.12 16.83 2.00
N ASN A 38 7.20 16.72 2.96
CA ASN A 38 5.76 16.59 2.72
C ASN A 38 5.09 17.89 2.20
N ILE A 39 5.65 19.06 2.46
CA ILE A 39 5.19 20.35 1.91
C ILE A 39 5.76 20.57 0.52
N VAL A 40 7.09 20.51 0.39
CA VAL A 40 7.82 20.78 -0.85
C VAL A 40 7.46 19.75 -1.93
N GLY A 41 7.48 18.46 -1.59
CA GLY A 41 7.17 17.38 -2.54
C GLY A 41 5.75 17.47 -3.11
N ARG A 42 4.75 17.83 -2.29
CA ARG A 42 3.37 18.07 -2.75
C ARG A 42 3.28 19.27 -3.69
N ALA A 43 3.87 20.40 -3.31
CA ALA A 43 3.78 21.63 -4.09
C ALA A 43 4.51 21.54 -5.45
N LEU A 44 5.72 20.99 -5.46
CA LEU A 44 6.52 20.79 -6.68
C LEU A 44 6.06 19.59 -7.51
N ARG A 45 5.07 18.82 -7.04
CA ARG A 45 4.61 17.56 -7.66
C ARG A 45 5.75 16.59 -7.96
N GLY A 46 6.73 16.49 -7.06
CA GLY A 46 7.91 15.64 -7.25
C GLY A 46 8.80 16.02 -8.45
N HIS A 47 8.96 17.31 -8.75
CA HIS A 47 10.06 17.79 -9.62
C HIS A 47 11.43 17.28 -9.11
N ALA A 48 12.43 17.14 -9.98
CA ALA A 48 13.78 16.72 -9.57
C ALA A 48 14.35 17.62 -8.46
N ASP A 49 14.13 18.93 -8.57
CA ASP A 49 14.49 19.99 -7.63
C ASP A 49 13.87 19.87 -6.22
N VAL A 50 13.04 18.85 -5.93
CA VAL A 50 12.45 18.67 -4.59
C VAL A 50 13.52 18.53 -3.52
N ASP A 51 14.57 17.73 -3.75
CA ASP A 51 15.64 17.57 -2.76
C ASP A 51 16.45 18.88 -2.58
N ASP A 52 16.70 19.63 -3.66
CA ASP A 52 17.36 20.95 -3.61
C ASP A 52 16.53 21.97 -2.81
N VAL A 53 15.21 22.02 -3.04
CA VAL A 53 14.31 22.95 -2.35
C VAL A 53 14.08 22.54 -0.89
N VAL A 54 14.09 21.23 -0.57
CA VAL A 54 14.14 20.73 0.81
C VAL A 54 15.46 21.13 1.48
N GLN A 55 16.60 20.94 0.81
CA GLN A 55 17.92 21.28 1.35
C GLN A 55 18.05 22.79 1.63
N GLU A 56 17.71 23.66 0.67
CA GLU A 56 17.74 25.12 0.87
C GLU A 56 16.74 25.56 1.96
N THR A 57 15.59 24.89 2.09
CA THR A 57 14.65 25.13 3.20
C THR A 57 15.30 24.82 4.55
N LEU A 58 15.96 23.67 4.70
CA LEU A 58 16.61 23.26 5.96
C LEU A 58 17.85 24.12 6.27
N VAL A 59 18.61 24.52 5.25
CA VAL A 59 19.71 25.48 5.39
C VAL A 59 19.19 26.85 5.86
N ARG A 60 18.03 27.31 5.36
CA ARG A 60 17.37 28.53 5.86
C ARG A 60 16.84 28.37 7.28
N VAL A 61 16.29 27.22 7.65
CA VAL A 61 15.90 26.90 9.03
C VAL A 61 17.12 27.02 9.96
N ILE A 62 18.23 26.34 9.66
CA ILE A 62 19.45 26.39 10.48
C ILE A 62 19.97 27.84 10.63
N ARG A 63 20.01 28.61 9.53
CA ARG A 63 20.48 30.02 9.53
C ARG A 63 19.60 30.97 10.36
N HIS A 64 18.29 30.79 10.35
CA HIS A 64 17.34 31.73 10.98
C HIS A 64 16.78 31.24 12.33
N LEU A 65 17.06 30.01 12.76
CA LEU A 65 16.60 29.47 14.04
C LEU A 65 16.95 30.37 15.24
N PRO A 66 18.15 30.97 15.36
CA PRO A 66 18.44 31.90 16.45
C PRO A 66 17.45 33.08 16.55
N THR A 67 16.92 33.55 15.42
CA THR A 67 16.00 34.71 15.35
C THR A 67 14.52 34.38 15.61
N LEU A 68 14.17 33.09 15.78
CA LEU A 68 12.81 32.69 16.13
C LEU A 68 12.50 33.07 17.58
N ASN A 69 11.83 34.20 17.81
CA ASN A 69 11.59 34.73 19.16
C ASN A 69 10.86 33.73 20.08
N ASP A 70 9.78 33.12 19.60
CA ASP A 70 8.94 32.15 20.32
C ASP A 70 9.25 30.70 19.87
N PRO A 71 9.83 29.85 20.74
CA PRO A 71 10.09 28.44 20.43
C PRO A 71 8.83 27.61 20.16
N THR A 72 7.66 27.99 20.69
CA THR A 72 6.41 27.26 20.47
C THR A 72 5.85 27.51 19.06
N ALA A 73 6.15 28.67 18.47
CA ALA A 73 5.84 29.01 17.09
C ALA A 73 6.78 28.36 16.05
N TYR A 74 7.69 27.46 16.45
CA TYR A 74 8.64 26.80 15.54
C TYR A 74 7.94 26.11 14.36
N ARG A 75 6.78 25.47 14.59
CA ARG A 75 6.05 24.72 13.55
C ARG A 75 5.47 25.64 12.47
N SER A 76 4.76 26.69 12.85
CA SER A 76 4.16 27.64 11.89
C SER A 76 5.24 28.39 11.12
N TRP A 77 6.34 28.76 11.79
CA TRP A 77 7.53 29.36 11.20
C TRP A 77 8.22 28.45 10.18
N LEU A 78 8.41 27.16 10.50
CA LEU A 78 8.96 26.15 9.58
C LEU A 78 8.11 26.00 8.31
N VAL A 79 6.79 25.96 8.46
CA VAL A 79 5.83 25.88 7.34
C VAL A 79 5.91 27.14 6.48
N ALA A 80 5.98 28.33 7.10
CA ALA A 80 6.10 29.61 6.40
C ALA A 80 7.42 29.75 5.62
N ILE A 81 8.55 29.22 6.13
CA ILE A 81 9.81 29.14 5.38
C ILE A 81 9.68 28.18 4.19
N SER A 82 9.06 27.01 4.40
CA SER A 82 8.88 25.98 3.37
C SER A 82 8.06 26.50 2.18
N ILE A 83 6.91 27.15 2.43
CA ILE A 83 6.10 27.78 1.37
C ILE A 83 6.87 28.91 0.69
N ARG A 84 7.64 29.71 1.44
CA ARG A 84 8.48 30.75 0.83
C ARG A 84 9.48 30.14 -0.15
N GLN A 85 10.05 28.96 0.12
CA GLN A 85 10.97 28.31 -0.82
C GLN A 85 10.27 27.73 -2.06
N VAL A 86 9.05 27.19 -1.91
CA VAL A 86 8.19 26.85 -3.05
C VAL A 86 7.93 28.08 -3.93
N ARG A 87 7.52 29.21 -3.34
CA ARG A 87 7.25 30.46 -4.07
C ARG A 87 8.53 31.06 -4.70
N ASP A 88 9.66 31.06 -3.98
CA ASP A 88 10.97 31.51 -4.47
C ASP A 88 11.46 30.64 -5.65
N TRP A 89 11.18 29.34 -5.65
CA TRP A 89 11.47 28.42 -6.76
C TRP A 89 10.56 28.68 -7.97
N GLU A 90 9.24 28.76 -7.76
CA GLU A 90 8.28 29.02 -8.83
C GLU A 90 8.57 30.34 -9.56
N GLN A 91 8.87 31.41 -8.82
CA GLN A 91 9.22 32.71 -9.41
C GLN A 91 10.49 32.63 -10.26
N ARG A 92 11.53 31.92 -9.80
CA ARG A 92 12.75 31.68 -10.57
C ARG A 92 12.46 30.89 -11.85
N ARG A 93 11.67 29.81 -11.80
CA ARG A 93 11.32 29.01 -12.98
C ARG A 93 10.48 29.79 -14.00
N ARG A 94 9.47 30.55 -13.53
CA ARG A 94 8.67 31.46 -14.37
C ARG A 94 9.55 32.54 -15.03
N ALA A 95 10.56 33.06 -14.32
CA ALA A 95 11.50 34.04 -14.86
C ALA A 95 12.53 33.44 -15.85
N ALA A 96 12.88 32.16 -15.71
CA ALA A 96 13.73 31.44 -16.66
C ALA A 96 13.00 31.16 -17.98
N HIS A 97 11.80 30.56 -17.93
CA HIS A 97 10.97 30.34 -19.13
C HIS A 97 10.65 31.64 -19.89
N ASN A 98 10.48 32.76 -19.19
CA ASN A 98 10.27 34.08 -19.82
C ASN A 98 11.55 34.69 -20.44
N ARG A 99 12.72 34.08 -20.23
CA ARG A 99 14.00 34.46 -20.87
C ARG A 99 14.38 33.53 -22.02
N ASP A 100 14.12 32.24 -21.87
CA ASP A 100 14.47 31.21 -22.87
C ASP A 100 13.49 31.13 -24.05
N ALA A 101 12.47 31.98 -24.10
CA ALA A 101 11.44 32.06 -25.16
C ALA A 101 11.96 32.53 -26.55
N GLY A 102 13.24 32.30 -26.86
CA GLY A 102 13.89 32.63 -28.13
C GLY A 102 14.71 31.49 -28.77
N LEU A 103 14.94 30.37 -28.08
CA LEU A 103 15.61 29.18 -28.61
C LEU A 103 14.95 27.90 -28.04
N ASP A 104 15.15 26.76 -28.70
CA ASP A 104 14.37 25.53 -28.50
C ASP A 104 14.36 25.01 -27.04
N ALA A 105 13.29 25.33 -26.30
CA ALA A 105 13.03 24.86 -24.94
C ALA A 105 12.55 23.39 -24.92
N VAL A 106 13.40 22.47 -25.39
CA VAL A 106 13.21 21.02 -25.28
C VAL A 106 13.62 20.57 -23.89
N ASP A 107 12.78 20.81 -22.88
CA ASP A 107 13.07 20.35 -21.52
C ASP A 107 11.84 20.04 -20.66
N ASN A 108 11.98 19.01 -19.82
CA ASN A 108 11.12 18.64 -18.69
C ASN A 108 9.59 18.69 -18.90
N VAL A 109 9.05 17.68 -19.61
CA VAL A 109 7.72 17.14 -19.28
C VAL A 109 7.84 16.46 -17.90
N PRO A 110 7.04 16.82 -16.88
CA PRO A 110 7.12 16.17 -15.58
C PRO A 110 6.79 14.68 -15.66
N ASP A 111 7.62 13.82 -15.05
CA ASP A 111 7.38 12.37 -15.02
C ASP A 111 6.09 12.05 -14.25
N PRO A 112 5.10 11.37 -14.86
CA PRO A 112 3.90 10.93 -14.16
C PRO A 112 4.17 10.01 -12.95
N ALA A 113 5.34 9.36 -12.89
CA ALA A 113 5.77 8.56 -11.74
C ALA A 113 6.40 9.39 -10.61
N SER A 114 6.85 10.62 -10.87
CA SER A 114 7.40 11.50 -9.83
C SER A 114 6.32 12.33 -9.11
N ASP A 115 5.15 12.53 -9.74
CA ASP A 115 3.98 13.18 -9.13
C ASP A 115 3.75 12.70 -7.69
N PHE A 116 3.88 13.58 -6.70
CA PHE A 116 3.72 13.24 -5.28
C PHE A 116 2.28 12.79 -4.96
N ALA A 117 1.27 13.28 -5.71
CA ALA A 117 -0.08 12.72 -5.64
C ALA A 117 -0.09 11.29 -6.18
N GLY A 118 0.66 11.01 -7.25
CA GLY A 118 1.00 9.68 -7.74
C GLY A 118 1.64 8.79 -6.67
N LEU A 119 2.77 9.19 -6.08
CA LEU A 119 3.43 8.42 -5.01
C LEU A 119 2.51 8.18 -3.78
N THR A 120 1.54 9.07 -3.53
CA THR A 120 0.48 8.87 -2.53
C THR A 120 -0.58 7.86 -2.98
N ILE A 121 -0.97 7.83 -4.27
CA ILE A 121 -1.83 6.79 -4.85
C ILE A 121 -1.16 5.41 -4.73
N LEU A 122 0.09 5.31 -5.17
CA LEU A 122 0.82 4.05 -5.37
C LEU A 122 1.06 3.31 -4.05
N ARG A 123 1.47 4.02 -2.99
CA ARG A 123 1.79 3.41 -1.67
C ARG A 123 0.59 3.04 -0.80
N LEU A 124 -0.65 3.42 -1.15
CA LEU A 124 -1.79 3.36 -0.22
C LEU A 124 -3.01 2.56 -0.70
N GLY A 125 -2.92 1.77 -1.79
CA GLY A 125 -3.93 0.75 -2.14
C GLY A 125 -5.36 1.29 -2.32
N LEU A 126 -5.49 2.52 -2.83
CA LEU A 126 -6.71 3.32 -2.72
C LEU A 126 -7.76 2.95 -3.80
N THR A 127 -9.04 3.09 -3.46
CA THR A 127 -10.17 2.83 -4.37
C THR A 127 -10.21 3.82 -5.55
N ASP A 128 -10.90 3.46 -6.64
CA ASP A 128 -11.06 4.31 -7.84
C ASP A 128 -11.45 5.76 -7.51
N GLN A 129 -12.34 5.92 -6.54
CA GLN A 129 -12.79 7.22 -5.98
C GLN A 129 -11.64 8.13 -5.54
N ARG A 130 -10.55 7.55 -5.03
CA ARG A 130 -9.35 8.26 -4.55
C ARG A 130 -8.31 8.46 -5.67
N ARG A 131 -8.19 7.54 -6.63
CA ARG A 131 -7.42 7.77 -7.87
C ARG A 131 -7.97 8.99 -8.60
N GLU A 132 -9.30 9.06 -8.74
CA GLU A 132 -10.02 10.22 -9.29
C GLU A 132 -9.76 11.52 -8.52
N VAL A 133 -9.67 11.50 -7.18
CA VAL A 133 -9.33 12.70 -6.38
C VAL A 133 -7.95 13.21 -6.76
N ALA A 134 -6.95 12.33 -6.78
CA ALA A 134 -5.57 12.70 -7.06
C ALA A 134 -5.41 13.22 -8.50
N GLU A 135 -5.97 12.55 -9.50
CA GLU A 135 -6.01 13.05 -10.88
C GLU A 135 -6.75 14.39 -11.00
N ALA A 136 -7.85 14.58 -10.26
CA ALA A 136 -8.61 15.82 -10.25
C ALA A 136 -7.84 17.02 -9.68
N THR A 137 -6.84 16.80 -8.81
CA THR A 137 -5.97 17.89 -8.32
C THR A 137 -5.20 18.60 -9.44
N ARG A 138 -4.84 17.85 -10.51
CA ARG A 138 -4.08 18.37 -11.65
C ARG A 138 -4.85 19.42 -12.47
N TRP A 139 -6.16 19.51 -12.29
CA TRP A 139 -7.04 20.47 -12.96
C TRP A 139 -7.22 21.79 -12.21
N LEU A 140 -6.67 21.92 -11.00
CA LEU A 140 -6.69 23.15 -10.21
C LEU A 140 -5.69 24.19 -10.73
N ASP A 141 -5.97 25.45 -10.44
CA ASP A 141 -5.06 26.57 -10.61
C ASP A 141 -3.88 26.43 -9.61
N PRO A 142 -2.64 26.85 -9.92
CA PRO A 142 -1.46 26.62 -9.05
C PRO A 142 -1.64 27.17 -7.63
N ASP A 143 -2.16 28.39 -7.50
CA ASP A 143 -2.44 29.06 -6.23
C ASP A 143 -3.46 28.29 -5.36
N ASP A 144 -4.32 27.45 -5.97
CA ASP A 144 -5.26 26.56 -5.27
C ASP A 144 -4.62 25.20 -4.92
N GLN A 145 -3.51 24.80 -5.56
CA GLN A 145 -2.73 23.59 -5.23
C GLN A 145 -1.80 23.80 -4.01
N GLU A 146 -1.22 25.00 -3.87
CA GLU A 146 -0.50 25.38 -2.64
C GLU A 146 -1.45 25.26 -1.43
N LEU A 147 -2.63 25.89 -1.50
CA LEU A 147 -3.61 25.87 -0.42
C LEU A 147 -4.23 24.47 -0.20
N LEU A 148 -4.42 23.65 -1.25
CA LEU A 148 -4.78 22.24 -1.11
C LEU A 148 -3.73 21.47 -0.28
N SER A 149 -2.44 21.71 -0.51
CA SER A 149 -1.35 21.02 0.19
C SER A 149 -1.32 21.36 1.69
N LEU A 150 -1.69 22.59 2.06
CA LEU A 150 -1.81 23.03 3.46
C LEU A 150 -3.09 22.50 4.11
N TRP A 151 -4.22 22.60 3.41
CA TRP A 151 -5.50 22.07 3.88
C TRP A 151 -5.47 20.55 4.09
N TRP A 152 -4.70 19.81 3.29
CA TRP A 152 -4.46 18.38 3.51
C TRP A 152 -3.83 18.11 4.87
N LEU A 153 -2.80 18.90 5.24
CA LEU A 153 -2.16 18.81 6.55
C LEU A 153 -3.12 19.21 7.68
N GLU A 154 -4.10 20.06 7.42
CA GLU A 154 -5.16 20.39 8.37
C GLU A 154 -6.09 19.19 8.66
N GLU A 155 -6.58 18.51 7.62
CA GLU A 155 -7.45 17.33 7.77
C GLU A 155 -6.73 16.12 8.40
N THR A 156 -5.39 16.06 8.30
CA THR A 156 -4.57 15.06 9.01
C THR A 156 -4.23 15.47 10.46
N GLY A 157 -4.64 16.66 10.91
CA GLY A 157 -4.31 17.19 12.25
C GLY A 157 -2.86 17.66 12.41
N GLU A 158 -2.14 17.84 11.31
CA GLU A 158 -0.76 18.32 11.27
C GLU A 158 -0.67 19.86 11.24
N LEU A 159 -1.73 20.57 10.82
CA LEU A 159 -1.84 22.03 10.92
C LEU A 159 -3.19 22.46 11.48
N THR A 160 -3.23 23.62 12.12
CA THR A 160 -4.47 24.33 12.44
C THR A 160 -4.91 25.24 11.28
N ARG A 161 -6.22 25.55 11.21
CA ARG A 161 -6.76 26.54 10.23
C ARG A 161 -6.05 27.91 10.31
N THR A 162 -5.54 28.28 11.49
CA THR A 162 -4.76 29.52 11.68
C THR A 162 -3.41 29.44 10.98
N GLU A 163 -2.64 28.36 11.20
CA GLU A 163 -1.36 28.14 10.53
C GLU A 163 -1.52 28.03 9.01
N VAL A 164 -2.56 27.34 8.52
CA VAL A 164 -2.90 27.29 7.09
C VAL A 164 -3.16 28.68 6.52
N ALA A 165 -3.87 29.54 7.26
CA ALA A 165 -4.17 30.90 6.82
C ALA A 165 -2.92 31.79 6.81
N GLU A 166 -2.15 31.80 7.90
CA GLU A 166 -0.89 32.55 8.02
C GLU A 166 0.10 32.17 6.91
N ALA A 167 0.31 30.88 6.72
CA ALA A 167 1.29 30.36 5.78
C ALA A 167 0.84 30.59 4.32
N ALA A 168 -0.46 30.45 4.01
CA ALA A 168 -1.04 30.86 2.73
C ALA A 168 -1.05 32.39 2.51
N SER A 169 -0.77 33.20 3.55
CA SER A 169 -0.86 34.67 3.55
C SER A 169 -2.31 35.20 3.40
N LEU A 170 -3.27 34.54 4.08
CA LEU A 170 -4.71 34.82 4.06
C LEU A 170 -5.25 35.09 5.48
N SER A 171 -6.44 35.68 5.58
CA SER A 171 -7.21 35.63 6.83
C SER A 171 -7.85 34.25 7.02
N PRO A 172 -8.10 33.77 8.26
CA PRO A 172 -8.76 32.48 8.49
C PRO A 172 -10.12 32.32 7.79
N GLY A 173 -10.87 33.41 7.64
CA GLY A 173 -12.11 33.45 6.87
C GLY A 173 -11.89 33.29 5.36
N HIS A 174 -10.91 33.99 4.77
CA HIS A 174 -10.56 33.82 3.35
C HIS A 174 -9.98 32.43 3.07
N ALA A 175 -9.18 31.87 3.97
CA ALA A 175 -8.70 30.49 3.89
C ALA A 175 -9.87 29.50 3.87
N ALA A 176 -10.83 29.63 4.80
CA ALA A 176 -12.03 28.78 4.83
C ALA A 176 -12.85 28.83 3.53
N VAL A 177 -13.07 30.04 2.98
CA VAL A 177 -13.82 30.22 1.72
C VAL A 177 -13.06 29.64 0.52
N ARG A 178 -11.74 29.85 0.41
CA ARG A 178 -10.94 29.25 -0.67
C ARG A 178 -10.86 27.73 -0.54
N ILE A 179 -10.72 27.18 0.67
CA ILE A 179 -10.74 25.73 0.93
C ILE A 179 -12.08 25.12 0.48
N HIS A 180 -13.21 25.71 0.84
CA HIS A 180 -14.53 25.26 0.34
C HIS A 180 -14.57 25.23 -1.19
N ARG A 181 -14.13 26.32 -1.83
CA ARG A 181 -14.05 26.43 -3.29
C ARG A 181 -13.14 25.36 -3.90
N ILE A 182 -12.02 25.02 -3.26
CA ILE A 182 -11.11 23.96 -3.70
C ILE A 182 -11.82 22.59 -3.62
N LYS A 183 -12.50 22.28 -2.51
CA LYS A 183 -13.29 21.04 -2.36
C LYS A 183 -14.32 20.89 -3.49
N GLU A 184 -15.07 21.96 -3.82
CA GLU A 184 -16.01 21.99 -4.95
C GLU A 184 -15.33 21.81 -6.31
N GLN A 185 -14.19 22.47 -6.54
CA GLN A 185 -13.45 22.39 -7.80
C GLN A 185 -12.87 21.01 -8.06
N ILE A 186 -12.33 20.34 -7.03
CA ILE A 186 -11.87 18.95 -7.12
C ILE A 186 -13.07 18.03 -7.37
N GLN A 187 -14.18 18.20 -6.65
CA GLN A 187 -15.39 17.38 -6.85
C GLN A 187 -15.93 17.47 -8.30
N GLY A 188 -15.92 18.68 -8.89
CA GLY A 188 -16.25 18.86 -10.31
C GLY A 188 -15.23 18.21 -11.26
N ALA A 189 -13.94 18.34 -10.97
CA ALA A 189 -12.87 17.73 -11.78
C ALA A 189 -12.85 16.19 -11.69
N ARG A 190 -13.25 15.58 -10.56
CA ARG A 190 -13.46 14.12 -10.45
C ARG A 190 -14.54 13.63 -11.42
N GLY A 191 -15.62 14.42 -11.57
CA GLY A 191 -16.66 14.18 -12.57
C GLY A 191 -16.10 14.15 -14.00
N VAL A 192 -15.19 15.08 -14.31
CA VAL A 192 -14.48 15.13 -15.61
C VAL A 192 -13.57 13.91 -15.79
N VAL A 193 -12.72 13.60 -14.81
CA VAL A 193 -11.82 12.42 -14.84
C VAL A 193 -12.60 11.14 -15.08
N ARG A 194 -13.68 10.89 -14.32
CA ARG A 194 -14.52 9.69 -14.50
C ARG A 194 -15.22 9.65 -15.86
N ALA A 195 -15.67 10.80 -16.37
CA ALA A 195 -16.35 10.86 -17.66
C ALA A 195 -15.40 10.64 -18.85
N LEU A 196 -14.15 11.12 -18.76
CA LEU A 196 -13.10 10.87 -19.77
C LEU A 196 -12.68 9.39 -19.81
N HIS A 197 -12.59 8.74 -18.66
CA HIS A 197 -12.21 7.32 -18.55
C HIS A 197 -13.38 6.34 -18.77
N ALA A 198 -14.62 6.82 -18.95
CA ALA A 198 -15.79 5.96 -19.11
C ALA A 198 -15.71 5.10 -20.39
N ARG A 199 -16.03 3.79 -20.26
CA ARG A 199 -16.12 2.84 -21.37
C ARG A 199 -17.43 2.05 -21.29
N PRO A 200 -18.33 2.14 -22.30
CA PRO A 200 -18.28 3.06 -23.45
C PRO A 200 -18.29 4.54 -23.01
N GLY A 201 -17.64 5.40 -23.80
CA GLY A 201 -17.54 6.83 -23.52
C GLY A 201 -18.74 7.62 -24.04
N CYS A 202 -18.85 8.88 -23.65
CA CYS A 202 -19.86 9.80 -24.17
C CYS A 202 -19.43 10.37 -25.55
N PRO A 203 -20.23 10.23 -26.62
CA PRO A 203 -19.90 10.80 -27.94
C PRO A 203 -19.75 12.32 -27.91
N ASP A 204 -20.67 13.01 -27.23
CA ASP A 204 -20.67 14.47 -27.12
C ASP A 204 -19.41 14.99 -26.40
N LEU A 205 -18.95 14.26 -25.37
CA LEU A 205 -17.70 14.55 -24.67
C LEU A 205 -16.50 14.37 -25.60
N HIS A 206 -16.47 13.29 -26.39
CA HIS A 206 -15.40 13.02 -27.35
C HIS A 206 -15.31 14.12 -28.42
N THR A 207 -16.44 14.62 -28.92
CA THR A 207 -16.51 15.78 -29.83
C THR A 207 -16.00 17.03 -29.13
N LEU A 208 -16.41 17.28 -27.88
CA LEU A 208 -15.99 18.44 -27.11
C LEU A 208 -14.48 18.44 -26.80
N THR A 209 -13.85 17.27 -26.68
CA THR A 209 -12.40 17.11 -26.46
C THR A 209 -11.58 16.98 -27.74
N ALA A 210 -12.17 17.02 -28.93
CA ALA A 210 -11.44 16.82 -30.19
C ALA A 210 -10.38 17.90 -30.46
N GLU A 211 -10.58 19.11 -29.93
CA GLU A 211 -9.64 20.24 -30.00
C GLU A 211 -8.78 20.39 -28.73
N TRP A 212 -8.80 19.42 -27.81
CA TRP A 212 -8.06 19.50 -26.55
C TRP A 212 -6.67 18.88 -26.70
N ASP A 213 -5.64 19.61 -26.25
CA ASP A 213 -4.24 19.18 -26.17
C ASP A 213 -3.96 18.11 -25.10
N GLY A 214 -5.00 17.56 -24.47
CA GLY A 214 -4.92 16.59 -23.37
C GLY A 214 -4.40 17.16 -22.04
N ARG A 215 -4.03 18.45 -21.97
CA ARG A 215 -3.43 19.04 -20.77
C ARG A 215 -4.50 19.58 -19.81
N PRO A 216 -4.58 19.10 -18.56
CA PRO A 216 -5.49 19.64 -17.55
C PRO A 216 -5.28 21.15 -17.35
N SER A 217 -6.35 21.93 -17.42
CA SER A 217 -6.29 23.38 -17.20
C SER A 217 -7.59 23.94 -16.62
N PRO A 218 -7.57 25.14 -15.99
CA PRO A 218 -8.77 25.76 -15.42
C PRO A 218 -9.85 26.07 -16.46
N LEU A 219 -9.47 26.33 -17.72
CA LEU A 219 -10.40 26.57 -18.83
C LEU A 219 -11.09 25.28 -19.24
N TRP A 220 -10.31 24.22 -19.51
CA TRP A 220 -10.87 22.92 -19.90
C TRP A 220 -11.65 22.28 -18.75
N ARG A 221 -11.20 22.42 -17.48
CA ARG A 221 -11.98 22.05 -16.28
C ARG A 221 -13.38 22.66 -16.30
N LYS A 222 -13.50 23.97 -16.54
CA LYS A 222 -14.80 24.67 -16.58
C LYS A 222 -15.66 24.23 -17.76
N ARG A 223 -15.06 24.02 -18.94
CA ARG A 223 -15.75 23.55 -20.16
C ARG A 223 -16.29 22.12 -19.99
N LEU A 224 -15.46 21.19 -19.51
CA LEU A 224 -15.82 19.79 -19.34
C LEU A 224 -16.73 19.57 -18.12
N ALA A 225 -16.51 20.25 -16.98
CA ALA A 225 -17.40 20.16 -15.82
C ALA A 225 -18.78 20.83 -16.04
N ARG A 226 -18.93 21.67 -17.08
CA ARG A 226 -20.24 22.05 -17.60
C ARG A 226 -20.90 20.85 -18.28
N HIS A 227 -20.27 20.29 -19.30
CA HIS A 227 -20.77 19.10 -20.01
C HIS A 227 -21.11 17.94 -19.07
N VAL A 228 -20.27 17.65 -18.06
CA VAL A 228 -20.52 16.55 -17.11
C VAL A 228 -21.78 16.75 -16.27
N ARG A 229 -22.16 17.98 -15.93
CA ARG A 229 -23.41 18.25 -15.19
C ARG A 229 -24.62 18.25 -16.12
N ASP A 230 -24.46 18.78 -17.33
CA ASP A 230 -25.56 19.07 -18.23
C ASP A 230 -25.92 17.84 -19.12
N CYS A 231 -24.97 16.91 -19.34
CA CYS A 231 -25.18 15.67 -20.08
C CYS A 231 -25.80 14.56 -19.21
N ALA A 232 -26.93 14.01 -19.66
CA ALA A 232 -27.65 12.94 -18.96
C ALA A 232 -26.83 11.63 -18.79
N PHE A 233 -25.82 11.38 -19.61
CA PHE A 233 -24.89 10.25 -19.43
C PHE A 233 -23.83 10.57 -18.36
N CYS A 234 -23.05 11.62 -18.57
CA CYS A 234 -21.94 11.99 -17.69
C CYS A 234 -22.39 12.39 -16.27
N GLY A 235 -23.56 13.03 -16.13
CA GLY A 235 -24.09 13.44 -14.83
C GLY A 235 -24.40 12.26 -13.91
N ARG A 236 -24.84 11.12 -14.47
CA ARG A 236 -25.06 9.88 -13.70
C ARG A 236 -23.75 9.27 -13.17
N LEU A 237 -22.63 9.44 -13.90
CA LEU A 237 -21.32 8.99 -13.43
C LEU A 237 -20.85 9.80 -12.20
N GLY A 238 -21.16 11.10 -12.16
CA GLY A 238 -20.81 12.02 -11.06
C GLY A 238 -21.69 11.91 -9.81
N ALA A 239 -22.86 11.28 -9.89
CA ALA A 239 -23.83 11.23 -8.78
C ALA A 239 -23.40 10.34 -7.59
N ALA A 240 -22.42 9.45 -7.77
CA ALA A 240 -22.03 8.43 -6.79
C ALA A 240 -20.69 8.71 -6.08
N PHE A 241 -20.31 9.98 -5.89
CA PHE A 241 -19.06 10.34 -5.22
C PHE A 241 -19.19 10.43 -3.69
N LEU A 242 -18.25 9.82 -2.97
CA LEU A 242 -18.02 10.16 -1.56
C LEU A 242 -17.45 11.59 -1.44
N PRO A 243 -17.77 12.34 -0.36
CA PRO A 243 -17.14 13.63 -0.09
C PRO A 243 -15.63 13.50 0.02
N ILE A 244 -14.88 14.45 -0.56
CA ILE A 244 -13.42 14.42 -0.59
C ILE A 244 -12.80 14.26 0.80
N ASP A 245 -13.35 14.93 1.82
CA ASP A 245 -12.89 14.88 3.21
C ASP A 245 -12.85 13.44 3.78
N ARG A 246 -13.88 12.64 3.48
CA ARG A 246 -13.93 11.22 3.86
C ARG A 246 -13.02 10.32 3.02
N LEU A 247 -12.57 10.81 1.88
CA LEU A 247 -11.53 10.17 1.08
C LEU A 247 -10.14 10.55 1.59
N LEU A 248 -9.93 11.75 2.15
CA LEU A 248 -8.65 12.19 2.71
C LEU A 248 -8.35 11.62 4.10
N ALA A 249 -9.37 11.47 4.95
CA ALA A 249 -9.26 10.87 6.27
C ALA A 249 -8.57 9.48 6.20
N GLY A 250 -7.36 9.39 6.77
CA GLY A 250 -6.52 8.19 6.78
C GLY A 250 -5.14 8.34 6.10
N MET A 251 -4.87 9.41 5.36
CA MET A 251 -3.57 9.58 4.66
C MET A 251 -2.55 10.36 5.49
N SER A 252 -1.78 9.65 6.32
CA SER A 252 -0.66 10.20 7.12
C SER A 252 0.43 10.87 6.27
N LEU A 253 1.33 11.61 6.91
CA LEU A 253 2.58 12.08 6.28
C LEU A 253 3.29 10.93 5.55
N LEU A 254 3.79 11.19 4.33
CA LEU A 254 4.59 10.19 3.61
C LEU A 254 5.94 10.01 4.32
N PRO A 255 6.46 8.77 4.43
CA PRO A 255 7.82 8.54 4.90
C PRO A 255 8.85 9.11 3.92
N LEU A 256 9.98 9.55 4.47
CA LEU A 256 11.11 10.08 3.70
C LEU A 256 11.70 9.06 2.73
N PRO A 257 12.32 9.50 1.62
CA PRO A 257 13.11 8.63 0.75
C PRO A 257 14.22 7.89 1.51
N PRO A 258 14.46 6.60 1.22
CA PRO A 258 15.61 5.88 1.78
C PRO A 258 16.92 6.49 1.24
N GLY A 259 17.67 7.12 2.13
CA GLY A 259 18.89 7.86 1.81
C GLY A 259 19.04 9.09 2.72
N LEU A 260 18.04 9.96 2.75
CA LEU A 260 18.05 11.18 3.57
C LEU A 260 18.20 10.89 5.09
N SER A 261 17.57 9.82 5.59
CA SER A 261 17.73 9.38 6.98
C SER A 261 19.13 8.82 7.30
N ALA A 262 19.93 8.42 6.30
CA ALA A 262 21.24 7.81 6.51
C ALA A 262 22.35 8.84 6.80
N HIS A 263 22.09 10.13 6.58
CA HIS A 263 23.01 11.23 6.89
C HIS A 263 22.74 11.91 8.25
N ILE A 264 21.79 11.39 9.03
CA ILE A 264 21.46 11.87 10.37
C ILE A 264 22.18 10.96 11.40
N PRO A 265 23.12 11.46 12.22
CA PRO A 265 23.82 10.63 13.20
C PRO A 265 22.88 10.12 14.30
N HIS A 266 22.56 8.83 14.30
CA HIS A 266 21.85 8.22 15.41
C HIS A 266 22.72 8.22 16.68
N PRO A 267 22.25 8.76 17.82
CA PRO A 267 23.00 8.71 19.07
C PRO A 267 23.05 7.26 19.57
N ALA A 268 24.26 6.68 19.56
CA ALA A 268 24.48 5.33 20.08
C ALA A 268 24.22 5.29 21.60
N VAL A 269 23.18 4.56 22.00
CA VAL A 269 22.88 4.30 23.41
C VAL A 269 23.92 3.30 23.95
N PRO A 270 24.75 3.65 24.95
CA PRO A 270 25.66 2.69 25.55
C PRO A 270 24.87 1.60 26.31
N PRO A 271 25.32 0.34 26.29
CA PRO A 271 24.61 -0.75 26.94
C PRO A 271 24.54 -0.54 28.46
N ALA A 272 23.37 -0.80 29.04
CA ALA A 272 23.16 -0.66 30.48
C ALA A 272 24.00 -1.66 31.28
N ALA A 273 24.68 -1.19 32.32
CA ALA A 273 25.40 -2.04 33.26
C ALA A 273 24.42 -2.91 34.09
N PRO A 274 24.80 -4.15 34.47
CA PRO A 274 23.96 -5.00 35.30
C PRO A 274 23.82 -4.42 36.73
N PRO A 275 22.71 -4.70 37.43
CA PRO A 275 22.44 -4.14 38.75
C PRO A 275 23.40 -4.71 39.81
N ALA A 276 24.11 -3.82 40.51
CA ALA A 276 24.96 -4.19 41.64
C ALA A 276 24.12 -4.46 42.90
N VAL A 277 24.33 -5.62 43.53
CA VAL A 277 23.76 -5.95 44.84
C VAL A 277 24.64 -5.35 45.93
N GLY A 278 24.11 -4.41 46.72
CA GLY A 278 24.85 -3.71 47.77
C GLY A 278 24.66 -4.32 49.17
N PRO A 279 25.74 -4.51 49.95
CA PRO A 279 25.70 -4.65 51.42
C PRO A 279 25.69 -3.26 52.12
N PRO A 280 25.38 -3.18 53.42
CA PRO A 280 24.95 -1.92 54.05
C PRO A 280 26.06 -1.09 54.74
N SER A 281 25.82 0.23 54.74
CA SER A 281 26.23 1.26 55.72
C SER A 281 27.44 1.03 56.65
N THR A 282 28.44 1.90 56.51
CA THR A 282 29.17 2.51 57.64
C THR A 282 29.30 4.03 57.40
N ALA A 283 29.42 4.82 58.47
CA ALA A 283 29.53 6.28 58.41
C ALA A 283 30.89 6.73 58.93
N VAL A 284 31.53 7.67 58.24
CA VAL A 284 32.69 8.45 58.71
C VAL A 284 32.59 9.86 58.12
N ASP A 285 32.67 10.89 58.97
CA ASP A 285 32.76 12.28 58.55
C ASP A 285 34.14 12.65 57.99
N LEU A 286 34.18 13.54 57.00
CA LEU A 286 35.10 14.69 57.02
C LEU A 286 34.55 15.86 56.20
N ALA A 287 34.94 17.08 56.56
CA ALA A 287 34.27 18.33 56.16
C ALA A 287 35.21 19.31 55.42
N VAL A 288 34.86 20.62 55.43
CA VAL A 288 35.68 21.79 55.02
C VAL A 288 35.66 22.07 53.49
N HIS A 289 35.25 23.26 52.97
CA HIS A 289 34.72 24.49 53.59
C HIS A 289 34.03 25.45 52.58
N THR A 290 32.96 26.17 53.02
CA THR A 290 32.53 27.55 52.62
C THR A 290 32.16 27.87 51.14
N ARG A 291 31.25 28.80 50.74
CA ARG A 291 30.28 29.80 51.32
C ARG A 291 29.35 30.28 50.13
N ARG A 292 28.40 31.25 50.11
CA ARG A 292 27.95 32.35 51.02
C ARG A 292 26.47 32.83 50.79
N GLY A 293 25.44 32.25 51.42
CA GLY A 293 24.05 32.80 51.41
C GLY A 293 23.21 32.50 50.14
N LEU A 294 21.90 32.74 50.11
CA LEU A 294 21.00 33.42 51.08
C LEU A 294 19.73 32.59 51.36
N MET A 295 19.14 32.75 52.55
CA MET A 295 17.88 32.12 52.97
C MET A 295 16.64 32.88 52.46
N LEU A 296 15.55 32.16 52.21
CA LEU A 296 14.26 32.44 52.86
C LEU A 296 13.37 31.20 52.84
N SER A 297 12.61 30.99 53.93
CA SER A 297 11.94 29.74 54.27
C SER A 297 10.46 29.95 54.54
N LEU A 298 9.63 28.96 54.22
CA LEU A 298 8.41 28.67 54.99
C LEU A 298 8.02 27.19 54.79
N ALA A 299 7.50 26.57 55.84
CA ALA A 299 7.22 25.14 55.90
C ALA A 299 5.81 24.87 56.43
N ALA A 300 5.19 23.78 55.96
CA ALA A 300 3.97 23.21 56.53
C ALA A 300 3.93 21.70 56.26
N THR A 301 4.45 20.91 57.20
CA THR A 301 4.18 19.46 57.32
C THR A 301 2.82 19.20 57.97
N VAL A 302 2.39 17.92 58.01
CA VAL A 302 1.24 17.28 58.72
C VAL A 302 0.19 16.74 57.74
N VAL A 303 -0.29 15.48 57.83
CA VAL A 303 0.17 14.25 58.54
C VAL A 303 -0.36 13.04 57.72
N ALA A 304 0.27 11.87 57.83
CA ALA A 304 -0.24 10.64 57.23
C ALA A 304 -1.18 9.87 58.19
N ALA A 305 -2.25 9.26 57.66
CA ALA A 305 -3.05 8.27 58.36
C ALA A 305 -3.52 7.17 57.39
N ALA A 306 -3.21 5.91 57.69
CA ALA A 306 -3.60 4.76 56.88
C ALA A 306 -4.00 3.57 57.78
N VAL A 307 -5.23 3.10 57.59
CA VAL A 307 -5.85 1.88 58.19
C VAL A 307 -6.83 1.41 57.09
N ILE A 308 -6.61 0.30 56.38
CA ILE A 308 -6.83 -1.11 56.77
C ILE A 308 -8.32 -1.41 57.05
N THR A 309 -8.97 -2.51 56.65
CA THR A 309 -8.82 -3.51 55.55
C THR A 309 -10.10 -4.34 55.59
N ALA A 310 -10.75 -4.66 54.46
CA ALA A 310 -11.72 -5.76 54.39
C ALA A 310 -11.88 -6.28 52.95
N VAL A 311 -11.60 -7.57 52.74
CA VAL A 311 -12.00 -8.31 51.53
C VAL A 311 -12.99 -9.38 51.95
N VAL A 312 -14.19 -9.37 51.37
CA VAL A 312 -15.11 -10.51 51.40
C VAL A 312 -15.67 -10.72 50.00
N VAL A 313 -15.39 -11.88 49.41
CA VAL A 313 -16.03 -12.37 48.19
C VAL A 313 -17.33 -13.07 48.59
N LEU A 314 -18.46 -12.75 47.94
CA LEU A 314 -19.62 -13.65 47.90
C LEU A 314 -20.55 -13.37 46.70
N ARG A 315 -21.03 -14.46 46.10
CA ARG A 315 -22.06 -14.63 45.05
C ARG A 315 -22.60 -16.07 45.25
N PRO A 316 -23.75 -16.48 44.69
CA PRO A 316 -24.82 -15.74 44.00
C PRO A 316 -26.23 -16.04 44.61
N ALA A 317 -27.31 -15.51 44.01
CA ALA A 317 -28.64 -16.15 43.97
C ALA A 317 -29.58 -15.44 42.96
N ASP A 318 -30.45 -16.21 42.30
CA ASP A 318 -31.57 -15.73 41.46
C ASP A 318 -32.91 -15.80 42.21
N PRO A 319 -33.98 -15.19 41.67
CA PRO A 319 -35.35 -15.65 41.86
C PRO A 319 -35.98 -16.17 40.54
N GLY A 320 -36.59 -17.36 40.59
CA GLY A 320 -37.48 -17.88 39.53
C GLY A 320 -38.93 -17.39 39.67
N ALA A 321 -39.94 -17.95 38.98
CA ALA A 321 -39.95 -19.09 38.06
C ALA A 321 -41.15 -19.00 37.07
N ALA A 322 -41.35 -20.04 36.25
CA ALA A 322 -42.41 -20.18 35.22
C ALA A 322 -43.76 -20.70 35.85
N PRO A 323 -44.76 -21.35 35.18
CA PRO A 323 -44.79 -21.99 33.85
C PRO A 323 -46.09 -21.84 33.00
N GLN A 324 -46.02 -22.29 31.72
CA GLN A 324 -46.92 -23.26 31.04
C GLN A 324 -46.43 -23.39 29.58
N ALA A 325 -46.07 -24.56 29.02
CA ALA A 325 -46.70 -25.88 28.90
C ALA A 325 -47.48 -26.02 27.57
N ALA A 326 -47.14 -27.05 26.79
CA ALA A 326 -47.74 -27.37 25.49
C ALA A 326 -48.45 -28.74 25.53
N PRO A 327 -49.46 -28.99 24.68
CA PRO A 327 -50.03 -30.31 24.50
C PRO A 327 -49.41 -31.04 23.30
N SER A 328 -48.86 -32.23 23.55
CA SER A 328 -48.64 -33.25 22.52
C SER A 328 -49.94 -34.04 22.28
N TRP A 329 -50.16 -34.52 21.06
CA TRP A 329 -51.00 -35.70 20.80
C TRP A 329 -50.43 -36.51 19.63
N ALA A 330 -50.49 -37.84 19.75
CA ALA A 330 -50.20 -38.78 18.69
C ALA A 330 -51.46 -39.62 18.41
N GLY A 331 -51.68 -40.05 17.17
CA GLY A 331 -52.83 -40.88 16.82
C GLY A 331 -52.91 -41.23 15.33
N ALA A 332 -53.04 -42.53 15.05
CA ALA A 332 -53.30 -43.12 13.74
C ALA A 332 -53.70 -44.61 13.95
N PRO A 333 -54.28 -45.32 12.96
CA PRO A 333 -54.97 -44.90 11.73
C PRO A 333 -56.48 -45.33 11.80
N PRO A 334 -57.22 -45.64 10.70
CA PRO A 334 -56.99 -46.85 9.88
C PRO A 334 -57.13 -46.69 8.35
N ALA A 335 -56.86 -47.81 7.66
CA ALA A 335 -57.02 -48.18 6.24
C ALA A 335 -58.37 -47.81 5.56
N ALA A 336 -58.58 -47.88 4.23
CA ALA A 336 -57.77 -47.97 2.97
C ALA A 336 -58.82 -48.04 1.79
N PRO A 337 -58.65 -48.72 0.62
CA PRO A 337 -57.48 -49.04 -0.23
C PRO A 337 -57.66 -48.73 -1.75
N THR A 338 -56.57 -48.62 -2.52
CA THR A 338 -56.59 -49.03 -3.95
C THR A 338 -55.25 -49.57 -4.48
N VAL A 339 -55.27 -50.85 -4.88
CA VAL A 339 -54.49 -51.61 -5.90
C VAL A 339 -53.42 -50.77 -6.67
N VAL A 340 -52.10 -50.96 -6.55
CA VAL A 340 -51.20 -52.13 -6.81
C VAL A 340 -50.89 -52.39 -8.30
N ALA A 341 -49.60 -52.24 -8.69
CA ALA A 341 -48.99 -52.94 -9.83
C ALA A 341 -47.44 -53.02 -9.68
N SER A 342 -46.86 -54.23 -9.73
CA SER A 342 -45.42 -54.53 -9.86
C SER A 342 -45.25 -56.03 -10.10
N PRO A 343 -44.37 -56.47 -11.03
CA PRO A 343 -43.02 -56.94 -10.67
C PRO A 343 -41.95 -56.38 -11.68
N THR A 344 -40.63 -56.61 -11.59
CA THR A 344 -39.86 -57.82 -11.25
C THR A 344 -38.45 -57.48 -10.70
N ARG A 345 -37.82 -58.43 -10.00
CA ARG A 345 -36.56 -58.27 -9.25
C ARG A 345 -35.36 -58.95 -9.94
N ALA A 346 -34.18 -58.31 -9.88
CA ALA A 346 -32.88 -58.86 -10.27
C ALA A 346 -31.84 -58.68 -9.11
N PRO A 347 -30.71 -59.42 -9.08
CA PRO A 347 -29.96 -59.67 -7.84
C PRO A 347 -28.80 -58.70 -7.54
N SER A 348 -28.44 -58.62 -6.26
CA SER A 348 -27.26 -57.89 -5.75
C SER A 348 -25.96 -58.72 -5.82
N PRO A 349 -24.80 -58.13 -6.14
CA PRO A 349 -23.49 -58.76 -5.99
C PRO A 349 -22.89 -58.55 -4.58
N SER A 350 -22.03 -59.48 -4.16
CA SER A 350 -21.46 -59.54 -2.80
C SER A 350 -20.33 -58.53 -2.52
N VAL A 351 -20.21 -58.10 -1.26
CA VAL A 351 -19.07 -57.33 -0.76
C VAL A 351 -17.83 -58.23 -0.65
N ARG A 352 -16.67 -57.72 -1.09
CA ARG A 352 -15.35 -58.36 -0.93
C ARG A 352 -14.45 -57.49 -0.05
N PRO A 353 -13.69 -58.03 0.92
CA PRO A 353 -12.84 -57.19 1.78
C PRO A 353 -11.74 -56.47 1.00
N SER A 354 -11.61 -55.16 1.23
CA SER A 354 -10.56 -54.32 0.66
C SER A 354 -9.27 -54.45 1.46
N LEU A 355 -8.14 -54.72 0.80
CA LEU A 355 -6.82 -54.58 1.40
C LEU A 355 -6.54 -53.10 1.79
N PRO A 356 -5.77 -52.83 2.85
CA PRO A 356 -5.48 -51.47 3.28
C PRO A 356 -4.74 -50.70 2.18
N LYS A 357 -5.33 -49.57 1.77
CA LYS A 357 -4.79 -48.74 0.68
C LYS A 357 -3.52 -48.04 1.15
N ALA A 358 -2.40 -48.34 0.51
CA ALA A 358 -1.14 -47.63 0.73
C ALA A 358 -1.34 -46.10 0.61
N PRO A 359 -0.62 -45.27 1.39
CA PRO A 359 -0.87 -43.83 1.44
C PRO A 359 -0.76 -43.21 0.06
N VAL A 360 -1.86 -42.64 -0.42
CA VAL A 360 -1.93 -42.01 -1.74
C VAL A 360 -1.17 -40.70 -1.68
N VAL A 361 0.10 -40.76 -2.10
CA VAL A 361 0.97 -39.58 -2.27
C VAL A 361 0.20 -38.53 -3.07
N PRO A 362 0.15 -37.25 -2.63
CA PRO A 362 -0.60 -36.24 -3.35
C PRO A 362 -0.01 -35.97 -4.72
N ALA A 363 -0.62 -36.51 -5.76
CA ALA A 363 -0.39 -36.06 -7.12
C ALA A 363 -0.79 -34.57 -7.22
N VAL A 364 -0.01 -33.77 -7.94
CA VAL A 364 -0.30 -32.36 -8.18
C VAL A 364 -1.68 -32.22 -8.81
N SER A 365 -2.53 -31.33 -8.28
CA SER A 365 -3.95 -31.30 -8.71
C SER A 365 -4.15 -30.68 -10.08
N SER A 366 -3.19 -29.86 -10.54
CA SER A 366 -3.27 -29.13 -11.80
C SER A 366 -1.92 -28.51 -12.18
N ALA A 367 -1.55 -28.56 -13.46
CA ALA A 367 -0.35 -27.89 -13.97
C ALA A 367 -0.49 -26.35 -14.05
N ARG A 368 -1.72 -25.82 -13.90
CA ARG A 368 -1.95 -24.37 -13.80
C ARG A 368 -1.68 -23.83 -12.40
N LYS A 369 -1.99 -24.62 -11.37
CA LYS A 369 -1.99 -24.23 -9.96
C LYS A 369 -0.57 -24.20 -9.39
N GLY A 370 -0.13 -23.04 -8.91
CA GLY A 370 1.15 -22.82 -8.26
C GLY A 370 1.06 -22.00 -6.97
N VAL A 371 2.21 -21.69 -6.38
CA VAL A 371 2.31 -20.93 -5.12
C VAL A 371 3.68 -20.25 -5.01
N GLY A 372 3.74 -19.05 -4.41
CA GLY A 372 4.98 -18.39 -4.01
C GLY A 372 5.54 -18.99 -2.70
N VAL A 373 6.85 -19.27 -2.64
CA VAL A 373 7.46 -20.07 -1.57
C VAL A 373 8.64 -19.35 -0.92
N TRP A 374 8.49 -18.97 0.34
CA TRP A 374 9.62 -18.69 1.24
C TRP A 374 10.07 -19.98 1.94
N ASN A 375 11.32 -20.02 2.41
CA ASN A 375 11.84 -21.15 3.17
C ASN A 375 11.38 -21.08 4.65
N PHE A 376 10.87 -22.18 5.19
CA PHE A 376 10.45 -22.33 6.58
C PHE A 376 10.52 -23.79 7.04
N ALA A 377 10.41 -24.03 8.34
CA ALA A 377 10.44 -25.38 8.91
C ALA A 377 9.30 -26.25 8.34
N GLY A 378 9.67 -27.29 7.57
CA GLY A 378 8.71 -28.17 6.89
C GLY A 378 8.24 -27.70 5.50
N VAL A 379 8.84 -26.65 4.92
CA VAL A 379 8.45 -26.10 3.59
C VAL A 379 8.26 -27.15 2.51
N SER A 380 9.15 -28.15 2.42
CA SER A 380 9.05 -29.25 1.44
C SER A 380 7.79 -30.11 1.63
N GLN A 381 7.38 -30.35 2.87
CA GLN A 381 6.17 -31.11 3.20
C GLN A 381 4.91 -30.27 2.98
N ALA A 382 4.93 -28.97 3.32
CA ALA A 382 3.84 -28.03 3.02
C ALA A 382 3.62 -27.90 1.51
N LEU A 383 4.70 -27.78 0.73
CA LEU A 383 4.63 -27.68 -0.73
C LEU A 383 4.04 -28.95 -1.35
N ALA A 384 4.46 -30.14 -0.91
CA ALA A 384 3.85 -31.40 -1.31
C ALA A 384 2.36 -31.47 -0.91
N ASN A 385 2.03 -31.09 0.32
CA ASN A 385 0.68 -31.07 0.86
C ASN A 385 -0.24 -30.07 0.13
N SER A 386 0.30 -28.99 -0.44
CA SER A 386 -0.45 -27.99 -1.23
C SER A 386 -0.99 -28.54 -2.56
N LYS A 387 -0.37 -29.61 -3.09
CA LYS A 387 -0.63 -30.20 -4.42
C LYS A 387 -0.42 -29.22 -5.59
N ALA A 388 0.42 -28.18 -5.42
CA ALA A 388 0.81 -27.26 -6.49
C ALA A 388 1.61 -27.98 -7.59
N GLY A 389 1.28 -27.73 -8.86
CA GLY A 389 2.00 -28.23 -10.03
C GLY A 389 3.25 -27.41 -10.40
N TRP A 390 3.41 -26.22 -9.82
CA TRP A 390 4.62 -25.41 -9.96
C TRP A 390 4.80 -24.45 -8.78
N TYR A 391 6.00 -23.90 -8.61
CA TYR A 391 6.29 -22.90 -7.58
C TYR A 391 7.47 -22.02 -7.98
N TYR A 392 7.62 -20.88 -7.31
CA TYR A 392 8.77 -19.96 -7.45
C TYR A 392 9.13 -19.34 -6.08
N THR A 393 10.28 -18.69 -6.02
CA THR A 393 10.94 -18.26 -4.76
C THR A 393 11.51 -16.83 -4.84
N TRP A 394 11.00 -16.00 -5.76
CA TRP A 394 11.52 -14.65 -6.06
C TRP A 394 13.02 -14.60 -6.41
N GLY A 395 13.57 -15.68 -6.96
CA GLY A 395 14.96 -15.75 -7.40
C GLY A 395 15.25 -17.01 -8.23
N THR A 396 16.54 -17.29 -8.45
CA THR A 396 17.01 -18.42 -9.28
C THR A 396 17.25 -19.71 -8.48
N GLN A 397 16.97 -19.72 -7.18
CA GLN A 397 17.31 -20.79 -6.24
C GLN A 397 16.15 -21.09 -5.27
N HIS A 398 16.08 -22.34 -4.81
CA HIS A 398 15.05 -22.81 -3.86
C HIS A 398 15.67 -23.59 -2.67
N PRO A 399 16.59 -22.96 -1.89
CA PRO A 399 17.32 -23.65 -0.82
C PRO A 399 16.36 -24.20 0.25
N GLY A 400 16.58 -25.45 0.66
CA GLY A 400 15.71 -26.17 1.61
C GLY A 400 14.42 -26.75 1.03
N VAL A 401 14.11 -26.48 -0.25
CA VAL A 401 12.88 -26.94 -0.91
C VAL A 401 13.17 -28.13 -1.84
N SER A 402 12.72 -29.32 -1.41
CA SER A 402 12.65 -30.53 -2.22
C SER A 402 11.39 -30.48 -3.10
N THR A 403 11.57 -30.29 -4.41
CA THR A 403 10.47 -30.27 -5.40
C THR A 403 9.63 -31.56 -5.35
N PRO A 404 8.32 -31.51 -5.09
CA PRO A 404 7.45 -32.68 -5.12
C PRO A 404 7.39 -33.34 -6.51
N ARG A 405 7.17 -34.66 -6.57
CA ARG A 405 7.01 -35.39 -7.84
C ARG A 405 5.84 -34.82 -8.67
N GLY A 406 6.16 -34.31 -9.86
CA GLY A 406 5.19 -33.68 -10.77
C GLY A 406 5.03 -32.16 -10.59
N ALA A 407 5.65 -31.58 -9.57
CA ALA A 407 5.81 -30.12 -9.46
C ALA A 407 7.04 -29.65 -10.26
N THR A 408 7.06 -28.39 -10.68
CA THR A 408 8.20 -27.76 -11.36
C THR A 408 8.59 -26.45 -10.66
N PHE A 409 9.88 -26.25 -10.38
CA PHE A 409 10.40 -24.94 -9.97
C PHE A 409 10.46 -23.99 -11.18
N VAL A 410 10.09 -22.72 -10.99
CA VAL A 410 10.26 -21.67 -11.99
C VAL A 410 11.20 -20.60 -11.42
N PRO A 411 12.38 -20.36 -12.04
CA PRO A 411 13.29 -19.30 -11.63
C PRO A 411 12.74 -17.90 -11.95
N MET A 412 13.25 -16.90 -11.25
CA MET A 412 13.01 -15.48 -11.49
C MET A 412 14.35 -14.70 -11.48
N ILE A 413 14.52 -13.76 -12.42
CA ILE A 413 15.50 -12.68 -12.31
C ILE A 413 14.78 -11.50 -11.66
N ARG A 414 14.93 -11.30 -10.34
CA ARG A 414 14.06 -10.39 -9.58
C ARG A 414 14.31 -8.92 -9.91
N SER A 415 15.56 -8.49 -9.97
CA SER A 415 15.98 -7.11 -10.26
C SER A 415 17.21 -7.08 -11.18
N ALA A 416 17.69 -5.87 -11.49
CA ALA A 416 18.94 -5.66 -12.23
C ALA A 416 20.16 -6.38 -11.62
N GLU A 417 20.20 -6.54 -10.28
CA GLU A 417 21.29 -7.22 -9.56
C GLU A 417 21.41 -8.71 -9.92
N ASN A 418 20.29 -9.34 -10.28
CA ASN A 418 20.24 -10.74 -10.72
C ASN A 418 20.61 -10.91 -12.20
N VAL A 419 20.90 -9.85 -12.94
CA VAL A 419 21.37 -9.94 -14.34
C VAL A 419 22.89 -10.19 -14.36
N ASN A 420 23.28 -11.34 -13.81
CA ASN A 420 24.65 -11.81 -13.71
C ASN A 420 24.78 -13.24 -14.25
N ALA A 421 25.98 -13.63 -14.67
CA ALA A 421 26.22 -14.91 -15.34
C ALA A 421 25.82 -16.13 -14.50
N ALA A 422 25.93 -16.07 -13.16
CA ALA A 422 25.60 -17.17 -12.27
C ALA A 422 24.08 -17.36 -12.12
N ASP A 423 23.32 -16.27 -11.99
CA ASP A 423 21.85 -16.29 -11.97
C ASP A 423 21.28 -16.71 -13.33
N LEU A 424 21.79 -16.15 -14.44
CA LEU A 424 21.34 -16.50 -15.80
C LEU A 424 21.63 -17.97 -16.15
N ALA A 425 22.77 -18.53 -15.70
CA ALA A 425 23.07 -19.95 -15.84
C ALA A 425 22.12 -20.84 -15.03
N ARG A 426 21.79 -20.46 -13.78
CA ARG A 426 20.79 -21.16 -12.96
C ARG A 426 19.40 -21.12 -13.59
N ALA A 427 18.98 -19.95 -14.09
CA ALA A 427 17.72 -19.77 -14.79
C ALA A 427 17.59 -20.69 -16.02
N ARG A 428 18.64 -20.74 -16.85
CA ARG A 428 18.72 -21.64 -18.01
C ARG A 428 18.66 -23.12 -17.63
N ALA A 429 19.26 -23.52 -16.50
CA ALA A 429 19.29 -24.91 -16.04
C ALA A 429 17.98 -25.37 -15.36
N ALA A 430 17.24 -24.47 -14.73
CA ALA A 430 16.11 -24.82 -13.86
C ALA A 430 14.85 -25.34 -14.59
N GLY A 431 14.64 -24.98 -15.87
CA GLY A 431 13.50 -25.47 -16.65
C GLY A 431 13.14 -24.60 -17.86
N PRO A 432 12.07 -24.92 -18.59
CA PRO A 432 11.73 -24.23 -19.84
C PRO A 432 11.09 -22.83 -19.69
N TYR A 433 10.97 -22.30 -18.46
CA TYR A 433 10.33 -21.01 -18.16
C TYR A 433 11.20 -20.14 -17.26
N LEU A 434 11.14 -18.82 -17.44
CA LEU A 434 11.80 -17.81 -16.62
C LEU A 434 10.83 -16.66 -16.36
N LEU A 435 10.74 -16.23 -15.10
CA LEU A 435 10.07 -14.97 -14.73
C LEU A 435 11.06 -13.80 -14.81
N GLY A 436 10.62 -12.70 -15.40
CA GLY A 436 11.32 -11.42 -15.44
C GLY A 436 11.25 -10.65 -14.10
N PHE A 437 11.59 -9.36 -14.16
CA PHE A 437 11.71 -8.50 -12.98
C PHE A 437 10.42 -8.38 -12.17
N ASN A 438 10.55 -8.29 -10.84
CA ASN A 438 9.46 -8.31 -9.89
C ASN A 438 9.11 -6.90 -9.41
N GLU A 439 7.94 -6.40 -9.79
CA GLU A 439 7.42 -5.08 -9.41
C GLU A 439 8.47 -3.97 -9.65
N PRO A 440 8.95 -3.81 -10.89
CA PRO A 440 9.90 -2.74 -11.25
C PRO A 440 9.29 -1.34 -11.09
N ASP A 441 7.97 -1.25 -11.05
CA ASP A 441 7.15 -0.08 -10.75
C ASP A 441 7.05 0.26 -9.25
N LEU A 442 7.66 -0.53 -8.36
CA LEU A 442 7.74 -0.26 -6.91
C LEU A 442 9.18 0.07 -6.44
N PRO A 443 9.40 1.21 -5.76
CA PRO A 443 10.69 1.57 -5.16
C PRO A 443 11.21 0.56 -4.13
N GLU A 444 10.31 -0.13 -3.43
CA GLU A 444 10.62 -1.14 -2.41
C GLU A 444 10.92 -2.54 -2.97
N GLN A 445 10.90 -2.71 -4.30
CA GLN A 445 10.98 -4.00 -4.98
C GLN A 445 12.16 -4.06 -5.97
N ALA A 446 11.92 -4.22 -7.27
CA ALA A 446 13.00 -4.20 -8.26
C ALA A 446 13.46 -2.78 -8.61
N ASN A 447 12.58 -1.78 -8.49
CA ASN A 447 12.85 -0.34 -8.71
C ASN A 447 13.65 -0.07 -9.99
N MET A 448 13.03 -0.28 -11.16
CA MET A 448 13.70 -0.18 -12.46
C MET A 448 12.94 0.73 -13.42
N THR A 449 13.67 1.55 -14.18
CA THR A 449 13.07 2.26 -15.31
C THR A 449 12.74 1.28 -16.44
N VAL A 450 11.83 1.68 -17.33
CA VAL A 450 11.46 0.87 -18.50
C VAL A 450 12.67 0.62 -19.40
N ASP A 451 13.48 1.64 -19.69
CA ASP A 451 14.68 1.49 -20.52
C ASP A 451 15.75 0.62 -19.85
N GLN A 452 16.00 0.74 -18.54
CA GLN A 452 16.91 -0.16 -17.83
C GLN A 452 16.46 -1.63 -17.93
N ALA A 453 15.15 -1.90 -17.85
CA ALA A 453 14.61 -3.24 -18.03
C ALA A 453 14.76 -3.75 -19.48
N LEU A 454 14.64 -2.86 -20.48
CA LEU A 454 14.82 -3.18 -21.89
C LEU A 454 16.29 -3.37 -22.31
N ASP A 455 17.21 -2.61 -21.73
CA ASP A 455 18.66 -2.68 -21.96
C ASP A 455 19.24 -3.99 -21.40
N LEU A 456 18.72 -4.46 -20.26
CA LEU A 456 19.10 -5.74 -19.66
C LEU A 456 18.40 -6.94 -20.31
N TRP A 457 17.29 -6.74 -21.02
CA TRP A 457 16.46 -7.80 -21.58
C TRP A 457 17.19 -8.81 -22.50
N PRO A 458 18.13 -8.42 -23.38
CA PRO A 458 18.88 -9.36 -24.21
C PRO A 458 19.60 -10.46 -23.41
N GLN A 459 20.05 -10.16 -22.19
CA GLN A 459 20.71 -11.13 -21.32
C GLN A 459 19.73 -12.19 -20.79
N LEU A 460 18.49 -11.79 -20.45
CA LEU A 460 17.41 -12.70 -20.08
C LEU A 460 16.96 -13.53 -21.30
N MET A 461 16.88 -12.93 -22.49
CA MET A 461 16.52 -13.64 -23.72
C MET A 461 17.54 -14.73 -24.10
N ALA A 462 18.84 -14.47 -23.89
CA ALA A 462 19.96 -15.37 -24.20
C ALA A 462 19.99 -16.67 -23.36
N THR A 463 19.20 -16.73 -22.28
CA THR A 463 18.99 -17.98 -21.52
C THR A 463 18.32 -19.07 -22.35
N GLY A 464 17.48 -18.69 -23.32
CA GLY A 464 16.63 -19.61 -24.10
C GLY A 464 15.37 -20.10 -23.37
N ASN A 465 15.13 -19.71 -22.11
CA ASN A 465 13.87 -20.00 -21.43
C ASN A 465 12.69 -19.29 -22.13
N LYS A 466 11.45 -19.78 -22.01
CA LYS A 466 10.24 -18.98 -22.28
C LYS A 466 10.13 -17.89 -21.21
N LEU A 467 10.10 -16.65 -21.63
CA LEU A 467 10.33 -15.48 -20.78
C LEU A 467 9.04 -14.71 -20.58
N SER A 468 8.67 -14.48 -19.32
CA SER A 468 7.55 -13.59 -18.98
C SER A 468 7.91 -12.13 -19.24
N SER A 469 6.91 -11.24 -19.31
CA SER A 469 7.14 -9.83 -19.00
C SER A 469 7.66 -9.68 -17.56
N PRO A 470 8.23 -8.52 -17.19
CA PRO A 470 8.25 -8.10 -15.79
C PRO A 470 6.83 -8.15 -15.22
N ALA A 471 6.72 -8.52 -13.94
CA ALA A 471 5.45 -8.60 -13.23
C ALA A 471 5.22 -7.27 -12.50
N VAL A 472 4.37 -6.40 -13.06
CA VAL A 472 4.03 -5.11 -12.42
C VAL A 472 3.07 -5.28 -11.25
N ALA A 473 3.21 -4.42 -10.24
CA ALA A 473 2.39 -4.42 -9.03
C ALA A 473 0.93 -4.05 -9.31
N TRP A 474 0.71 -3.17 -10.29
CA TRP A 474 -0.60 -2.65 -10.69
C TRP A 474 -0.61 -2.23 -12.16
N GLY A 475 -1.78 -1.77 -12.65
CA GLY A 475 -1.87 -0.98 -13.87
C GLY A 475 -1.40 -1.66 -15.15
N GLY A 476 -1.31 -3.00 -15.18
CA GLY A 476 -0.78 -3.73 -16.34
C GLY A 476 -1.54 -3.51 -17.65
N ALA A 477 -2.78 -3.00 -17.61
CA ALA A 477 -3.57 -2.65 -18.79
C ALA A 477 -3.65 -1.14 -19.07
N ASP A 478 -3.13 -0.31 -18.16
CA ASP A 478 -3.27 1.14 -18.17
C ASP A 478 -2.37 1.70 -19.30
N PRO A 479 -2.91 2.50 -20.25
CA PRO A 479 -2.11 3.10 -21.32
C PRO A 479 -0.97 3.95 -20.75
N GLU A 480 0.21 3.90 -21.39
CA GLU A 480 1.44 4.61 -20.96
C GLU A 480 1.98 4.18 -19.57
N GLY A 481 1.33 3.21 -18.92
CA GLY A 481 1.81 2.55 -17.70
C GLY A 481 3.13 1.80 -17.91
N TRP A 482 3.76 1.37 -16.81
CA TRP A 482 5.09 0.74 -16.84
C TRP A 482 5.14 -0.45 -17.80
N LEU A 483 4.18 -1.39 -17.67
CA LEU A 483 4.11 -2.57 -18.54
C LEU A 483 3.81 -2.19 -20.00
N ASP A 484 3.00 -1.17 -20.25
CA ASP A 484 2.65 -0.75 -21.61
C ASP A 484 3.85 -0.18 -22.35
N ARG A 485 4.57 0.77 -21.71
CA ARG A 485 5.83 1.32 -22.24
C ARG A 485 6.88 0.24 -22.42
N PHE A 486 6.99 -0.72 -21.49
CA PHE A 486 7.89 -1.86 -21.65
C PHE A 486 7.50 -2.76 -22.82
N MET A 487 6.22 -3.10 -22.99
CA MET A 487 5.78 -3.97 -24.09
C MET A 487 5.97 -3.30 -25.46
N ALA A 488 5.67 -2.01 -25.59
CA ALA A 488 5.90 -1.23 -26.80
C ALA A 488 7.40 -1.06 -27.11
N GLY A 489 8.21 -0.75 -26.09
CA GLY A 489 9.67 -0.65 -26.23
C GLY A 489 10.32 -2.00 -26.55
N ALA A 490 9.79 -3.10 -26.03
CA ALA A 490 10.23 -4.44 -26.37
C ALA A 490 9.91 -4.77 -27.83
N GLU A 491 8.71 -4.49 -28.30
CA GLU A 491 8.32 -4.68 -29.72
C GLU A 491 9.20 -3.83 -30.66
N ALA A 492 9.41 -2.54 -30.35
CA ALA A 492 10.27 -1.65 -31.12
C ALA A 492 11.75 -2.09 -31.16
N ARG A 493 12.25 -2.69 -30.08
CA ARG A 493 13.63 -3.24 -29.98
C ARG A 493 13.75 -4.68 -30.50
N GLY A 494 12.68 -5.29 -31.02
CA GLY A 494 12.67 -6.67 -31.51
C GLY A 494 12.77 -7.74 -30.42
N HIS A 495 12.47 -7.38 -29.17
CA HIS A 495 12.64 -8.21 -27.98
C HIS A 495 11.48 -9.20 -27.80
N ARG A 496 11.83 -10.46 -27.49
CA ARG A 496 10.89 -11.54 -27.19
C ARG A 496 10.30 -11.39 -25.78
N VAL A 497 8.97 -11.45 -25.72
CA VAL A 497 8.17 -11.66 -24.50
C VAL A 497 7.10 -12.71 -24.82
N ASP A 498 7.15 -13.87 -24.19
CA ASP A 498 6.30 -15.03 -24.55
C ASP A 498 4.93 -15.01 -23.86
N PHE A 499 4.87 -14.53 -22.61
CA PHE A 499 3.67 -14.43 -21.79
C PHE A 499 3.76 -13.23 -20.83
N ILE A 500 2.64 -12.76 -20.32
CA ILE A 500 2.58 -11.65 -19.34
C ILE A 500 2.50 -12.23 -17.93
N ALA A 501 3.35 -11.76 -17.03
CA ALA A 501 3.24 -11.99 -15.59
C ALA A 501 2.51 -10.81 -14.93
N LEU A 502 1.63 -11.09 -13.97
CA LEU A 502 0.80 -10.09 -13.28
C LEU A 502 0.67 -10.41 -11.79
N HIS A 503 0.67 -9.36 -10.96
CA HIS A 503 0.23 -9.42 -9.57
C HIS A 503 -1.16 -8.78 -9.42
N TRP A 504 -1.92 -9.20 -8.41
CA TRP A 504 -3.21 -8.57 -8.06
C TRP A 504 -3.57 -8.76 -6.58
N TYR A 505 -3.83 -7.66 -5.87
CA TYR A 505 -4.22 -7.67 -4.46
C TYR A 505 -5.58 -7.00 -4.24
N GLY A 506 -6.56 -7.79 -3.78
CA GLY A 506 -7.94 -7.34 -3.63
C GLY A 506 -8.17 -6.55 -2.35
N ALA A 507 -8.43 -5.24 -2.48
CA ALA A 507 -8.72 -4.34 -1.37
C ALA A 507 -10.18 -4.37 -0.89
N ASP A 508 -11.11 -4.77 -1.76
CA ASP A 508 -12.48 -5.18 -1.40
C ASP A 508 -12.48 -6.68 -1.08
N PHE A 509 -12.93 -7.04 0.12
CA PHE A 509 -12.96 -8.42 0.59
C PHE A 509 -14.29 -9.13 0.29
N THR A 510 -15.20 -8.47 -0.43
CA THR A 510 -16.47 -9.05 -0.89
C THR A 510 -16.20 -10.01 -2.04
N THR A 511 -16.22 -11.33 -1.76
CA THR A 511 -15.84 -12.41 -2.70
C THR A 511 -16.30 -12.21 -4.15
N ALA A 512 -17.58 -11.84 -4.36
CA ALA A 512 -18.14 -11.64 -5.69
C ALA A 512 -17.54 -10.42 -6.41
N ALA A 513 -17.35 -9.30 -5.70
CA ALA A 513 -16.74 -8.09 -6.25
C ALA A 513 -15.25 -8.30 -6.55
N ALA A 514 -14.52 -8.89 -5.61
CA ALA A 514 -13.09 -9.22 -5.76
C ALA A 514 -12.82 -10.14 -6.96
N VAL A 515 -13.61 -11.22 -7.13
CA VAL A 515 -13.47 -12.13 -8.28
C VAL A 515 -13.85 -11.44 -9.59
N ASN A 516 -14.80 -10.51 -9.59
CA ASN A 516 -15.14 -9.72 -10.78
C ASN A 516 -14.02 -8.71 -11.12
N GLN A 517 -13.48 -7.99 -10.15
CA GLN A 517 -12.36 -7.06 -10.32
C GLN A 517 -11.12 -7.78 -10.89
N LEU A 518 -10.75 -8.92 -10.32
CA LEU A 518 -9.66 -9.76 -10.85
C LEU A 518 -9.95 -10.24 -12.28
N ARG A 519 -11.17 -10.73 -12.57
CA ARG A 519 -11.57 -11.15 -13.93
C ARG A 519 -11.45 -9.99 -14.93
N GLN A 520 -11.90 -8.79 -14.55
CA GLN A 520 -11.82 -7.59 -15.38
C GLN A 520 -10.38 -7.15 -15.65
N TYR A 521 -9.51 -7.16 -14.64
CA TYR A 521 -8.09 -6.82 -14.80
C TYR A 521 -7.37 -7.80 -15.75
N LEU A 522 -7.51 -9.10 -15.53
CA LEU A 522 -6.93 -10.14 -16.39
C LEU A 522 -7.45 -10.04 -17.84
N GLN A 523 -8.75 -9.76 -18.00
CA GLN A 523 -9.35 -9.56 -19.30
C GLN A 523 -8.81 -8.30 -20.01
N ALA A 524 -8.63 -7.19 -19.29
CA ALA A 524 -8.09 -5.95 -19.87
C ALA A 524 -6.64 -6.13 -20.35
N VAL A 525 -5.78 -6.76 -19.54
CA VAL A 525 -4.39 -7.08 -19.93
C VAL A 525 -4.36 -8.00 -21.16
N TYR A 526 -5.20 -9.05 -21.17
CA TYR A 526 -5.27 -9.96 -22.32
C TYR A 526 -5.80 -9.26 -23.58
N GLN A 527 -6.80 -8.39 -23.42
CA GLN A 527 -7.35 -7.59 -24.51
C GLN A 527 -6.32 -6.63 -25.10
N ARG A 528 -5.40 -6.10 -24.29
CA ARG A 528 -4.31 -5.21 -24.73
C ARG A 528 -3.22 -5.96 -25.50
N TYR A 529 -2.51 -6.90 -24.86
CA TYR A 529 -1.29 -7.50 -25.44
C TYR A 529 -1.50 -8.82 -26.21
N LYS A 530 -2.69 -9.44 -26.15
CA LYS A 530 -3.05 -10.74 -26.76
C LYS A 530 -2.14 -11.93 -26.41
N LYS A 531 -1.20 -11.78 -25.47
CA LYS A 531 -0.27 -12.82 -25.00
C LYS A 531 -0.90 -13.63 -23.85
N PRO A 532 -0.50 -14.89 -23.64
CA PRO A 532 -0.96 -15.69 -22.50
C PRO A 532 -0.62 -15.01 -21.17
N ILE A 533 -1.43 -15.25 -20.14
CA ILE A 533 -1.25 -14.65 -18.81
C ILE A 533 -0.86 -15.71 -17.77
N TRP A 534 0.09 -15.34 -16.92
CA TRP A 534 0.38 -15.99 -15.65
C TRP A 534 0.10 -15.00 -14.52
N LEU A 535 -0.83 -15.32 -13.62
CA LEU A 535 -1.08 -14.54 -12.40
C LEU A 535 -0.08 -15.00 -11.33
N THR A 536 1.10 -14.39 -11.26
CA THR A 536 2.22 -14.85 -10.42
C THR A 536 1.98 -14.59 -8.93
N GLU A 537 1.20 -13.57 -8.59
CA GLU A 537 0.75 -13.31 -7.22
C GLU A 537 -0.73 -12.92 -7.20
N PHE A 538 -1.50 -13.53 -6.30
CA PHE A 538 -2.79 -12.98 -5.90
C PHE A 538 -3.20 -13.38 -4.49
N ALA A 539 -3.88 -12.45 -3.82
CA ALA A 539 -4.52 -12.62 -2.51
C ALA A 539 -5.57 -11.52 -2.27
N LEU A 540 -6.32 -11.60 -1.17
CA LEU A 540 -7.03 -10.45 -0.61
C LEU A 540 -6.11 -9.76 0.39
N ILE A 541 -5.58 -8.60 0.01
CA ILE A 541 -4.78 -7.72 0.86
C ILE A 541 -5.18 -6.29 0.52
N ARG A 542 -5.57 -5.51 1.53
CA ARG A 542 -5.69 -4.05 1.41
C ARG A 542 -4.45 -3.40 2.02
N TYR A 543 -3.75 -2.61 1.24
CA TYR A 543 -2.67 -1.76 1.73
C TYR A 543 -3.27 -0.45 2.23
N ASP A 544 -2.88 -0.01 3.42
CA ASP A 544 -3.48 1.14 4.11
C ASP A 544 -2.43 1.76 5.04
N GLY A 545 -1.96 2.99 4.77
CA GLY A 545 -0.87 3.62 5.53
C GLY A 545 0.45 2.82 5.53
N GLY A 546 0.75 2.06 4.47
CA GLY A 546 1.88 1.13 4.41
C GLY A 546 1.70 -0.18 5.20
N ARG A 547 0.54 -0.37 5.86
CA ARG A 547 0.18 -1.61 6.56
C ARG A 547 -0.63 -2.54 5.65
N GLN A 548 -0.31 -3.83 5.68
CA GLN A 548 -1.18 -4.86 5.10
C GLN A 548 -2.35 -5.17 6.04
N ILE A 549 -3.57 -5.07 5.51
CA ILE A 549 -4.82 -5.50 6.13
C ILE A 549 -5.31 -6.73 5.38
N PHE A 550 -5.59 -7.81 6.13
CA PHE A 550 -6.10 -9.07 5.60
C PHE A 550 -7.55 -9.29 6.08
N PRO A 551 -8.41 -9.97 5.28
CA PRO A 551 -9.71 -10.44 5.74
C PRO A 551 -9.61 -11.62 6.73
N GLY A 552 -10.77 -12.11 7.19
CA GLY A 552 -10.83 -13.37 7.94
C GLY A 552 -10.48 -14.59 7.09
N GLN A 553 -9.93 -15.63 7.73
CA GLN A 553 -9.48 -16.87 7.08
C GLN A 553 -10.55 -17.51 6.16
N GLU A 554 -11.80 -17.62 6.61
CA GLU A 554 -12.89 -18.19 5.80
C GLU A 554 -13.29 -17.31 4.61
N GLN A 555 -13.21 -15.98 4.75
CA GLN A 555 -13.47 -15.02 3.68
C GLN A 555 -12.37 -15.11 2.60
N GLN A 556 -11.11 -15.30 3.01
CA GLN A 556 -9.99 -15.49 2.09
C GLN A 556 -10.02 -16.87 1.41
N ALA A 557 -10.45 -17.92 2.12
CA ALA A 557 -10.67 -19.25 1.57
C ALA A 557 -11.84 -19.29 0.56
N ALA A 558 -12.93 -18.55 0.84
CA ALA A 558 -14.06 -18.38 -0.07
C ALA A 558 -13.64 -17.63 -1.34
N PHE A 559 -12.87 -16.54 -1.20
CA PHE A 559 -12.26 -15.85 -2.35
C PHE A 559 -11.36 -16.78 -3.17
N LEU A 560 -10.42 -17.51 -2.55
CA LEU A 560 -9.53 -18.43 -3.26
C LEU A 560 -10.32 -19.46 -4.07
N THR A 561 -11.34 -20.08 -3.46
CA THR A 561 -12.20 -21.08 -4.11
C THR A 561 -12.91 -20.49 -5.34
N ALA A 562 -13.53 -19.31 -5.21
CA ALA A 562 -14.24 -18.65 -6.29
C ALA A 562 -13.29 -18.11 -7.39
N ALA A 563 -12.13 -17.58 -6.99
CA ALA A 563 -11.09 -17.08 -7.89
C ALA A 563 -10.48 -18.22 -8.72
N THR A 564 -10.04 -19.31 -8.09
CA THR A 564 -9.49 -20.47 -8.83
C THR A 564 -10.50 -21.09 -9.79
N THR A 565 -11.78 -21.16 -9.40
CA THR A 565 -12.89 -21.58 -10.28
C THR A 565 -13.04 -20.64 -11.49
N MET A 566 -12.95 -19.32 -11.28
CA MET A 566 -12.98 -18.33 -12.35
C MET A 566 -11.75 -18.44 -13.27
N LEU A 567 -10.54 -18.58 -12.72
CA LEU A 567 -9.29 -18.69 -13.48
C LEU A 567 -9.27 -19.94 -14.36
N GLY A 568 -9.88 -21.04 -13.91
CA GLY A 568 -10.07 -22.25 -14.73
C GLY A 568 -10.95 -22.04 -15.97
N GLN A 569 -11.88 -21.07 -15.93
CA GLN A 569 -12.74 -20.70 -17.06
C GLN A 569 -12.05 -19.77 -18.09
N LEU A 570 -10.90 -19.18 -17.76
CA LEU A 570 -10.20 -18.25 -18.65
C LEU A 570 -9.17 -19.02 -19.50
N PRO A 571 -9.37 -19.20 -20.81
CA PRO A 571 -8.46 -19.99 -21.66
C PRO A 571 -7.09 -19.31 -21.86
N TYR A 572 -7.02 -17.99 -21.70
CA TYR A 572 -5.79 -17.21 -21.80
C TYR A 572 -4.95 -17.22 -20.51
N VAL A 573 -5.51 -17.64 -19.36
CA VAL A 573 -4.75 -17.81 -18.10
C VAL A 573 -4.14 -19.21 -18.08
N GLN A 574 -2.84 -19.29 -18.36
CA GLN A 574 -2.10 -20.55 -18.37
C GLN A 574 -1.74 -21.04 -16.97
N ARG A 575 -1.39 -20.13 -16.06
CA ARG A 575 -0.98 -20.44 -14.70
C ARG A 575 -1.42 -19.36 -13.72
N TYR A 576 -1.54 -19.75 -12.45
CA TYR A 576 -1.75 -18.84 -11.32
C TYR A 576 -0.96 -19.33 -10.12
N ALA A 577 -0.44 -18.42 -9.29
CA ALA A 577 0.22 -18.75 -8.04
C ALA A 577 -0.34 -17.91 -6.88
N TRP A 578 -0.74 -18.59 -5.81
CA TRP A 578 -1.21 -17.93 -4.58
C TRP A 578 -0.02 -17.33 -3.82
N PHE A 579 -0.21 -16.11 -3.32
CA PHE A 579 0.70 -15.46 -2.38
C PHE A 579 0.16 -15.70 -0.96
N GLY A 580 0.83 -16.43 -0.06
CA GLY A 580 1.98 -17.33 -0.29
C GLY A 580 1.82 -18.70 0.42
N LEU A 581 2.84 -19.55 0.38
CA LEU A 581 2.76 -20.89 0.99
C LEU A 581 2.72 -20.85 2.54
N SER A 582 3.54 -20.00 3.16
CA SER A 582 3.71 -19.90 4.62
C SER A 582 2.78 -18.86 5.25
N ALA A 583 2.03 -19.24 6.28
CA ALA A 583 1.29 -18.32 7.15
C ALA A 583 2.19 -17.81 8.29
N SER A 584 2.04 -16.53 8.65
CA SER A 584 2.76 -15.90 9.77
C SER A 584 1.95 -14.76 10.38
N ASP A 585 2.43 -14.17 11.48
CA ASP A 585 1.80 -12.96 12.05
C ASP A 585 1.83 -11.75 11.12
N LYS A 586 2.81 -11.71 10.20
CA LYS A 586 2.97 -10.68 9.18
C LYS A 586 2.11 -10.95 7.96
N ASP A 587 2.19 -12.17 7.41
CA ASP A 587 1.38 -12.61 6.27
C ASP A 587 0.28 -13.60 6.70
N LYS A 588 -0.96 -13.11 6.71
CA LYS A 588 -2.16 -13.87 7.09
C LYS A 588 -2.87 -14.52 5.90
N SER A 589 -2.35 -14.34 4.68
CA SER A 589 -2.85 -15.02 3.47
C SER A 589 -2.36 -16.47 3.33
N GLY A 590 -1.35 -16.86 4.11
CA GLY A 590 -0.60 -18.10 3.92
C GLY A 590 -1.41 -19.40 4.01
N LEU A 591 -0.98 -20.40 3.21
CA LEU A 591 -1.64 -21.70 3.11
C LEU A 591 -1.33 -22.66 4.29
N PHE A 592 -0.15 -22.57 4.90
CA PHE A 592 0.33 -23.51 5.92
C PHE A 592 1.09 -22.80 7.05
N SER A 593 0.81 -23.12 8.31
CA SER A 593 1.58 -22.61 9.46
C SER A 593 2.85 -23.43 9.76
N ASP A 594 2.89 -24.68 9.30
CA ASP A 594 4.03 -25.61 9.40
C ASP A 594 3.96 -26.63 8.25
N GLY A 595 4.86 -27.62 8.21
CA GLY A 595 4.87 -28.64 7.15
C GLY A 595 3.56 -29.43 6.95
N THR A 596 2.68 -29.47 7.95
CA THR A 596 1.46 -30.29 7.99
C THR A 596 0.17 -29.50 8.18
N SER A 597 0.18 -28.42 8.97
CA SER A 597 -1.03 -27.69 9.36
C SER A 597 -1.50 -26.72 8.27
N ALA A 598 -2.43 -27.17 7.45
CA ALA A 598 -3.10 -26.34 6.45
C ALA A 598 -4.11 -25.37 7.11
N THR A 599 -4.01 -24.09 6.77
CA THR A 599 -4.99 -23.05 7.15
C THR A 599 -6.33 -23.27 6.46
N ALA A 600 -7.35 -22.44 6.72
CA ALA A 600 -8.61 -22.52 5.95
C ALA A 600 -8.36 -22.26 4.45
N ILE A 601 -7.49 -21.29 4.16
CA ILE A 601 -7.00 -20.94 2.83
C ILE A 601 -6.22 -22.12 2.23
N GLY A 602 -5.36 -22.76 3.01
CA GLY A 602 -4.65 -23.99 2.65
C GLY A 602 -5.57 -25.12 2.21
N ARG A 603 -6.62 -25.40 2.99
CA ARG A 603 -7.61 -26.44 2.68
C ARG A 603 -8.41 -26.13 1.40
N ALA A 604 -8.78 -24.87 1.17
CA ALA A 604 -9.37 -24.44 -0.09
C ALA A 604 -8.43 -24.65 -1.28
N PHE A 605 -7.16 -24.25 -1.16
CA PHE A 605 -6.14 -24.44 -2.20
C PHE A 605 -5.86 -25.93 -2.47
N GLN A 606 -5.91 -26.79 -1.45
CA GLN A 606 -5.80 -28.25 -1.58
C GLN A 606 -6.97 -28.90 -2.32
N ALA A 607 -8.14 -28.25 -2.36
CA ALA A 607 -9.32 -28.70 -3.08
C ALA A 607 -9.39 -28.18 -4.54
N ALA A 608 -8.77 -27.03 -4.81
CA ALA A 608 -8.72 -26.41 -6.13
C ALA A 608 -8.05 -27.28 -7.21
N ARG A 609 -8.57 -27.16 -8.44
CA ARG A 609 -8.18 -27.87 -9.67
C ARG A 609 -7.95 -26.85 -10.80
#